data_AF-A0A2I1CI01-F1
#
_entry.id   AF-A0A2I1CI01-F1
#
_cell.length_a   1.000
_cell.length_b   1.000
_cell.length_c   1.000
_cell.angle_alpha   90.00
_cell.angle_beta   90.00
_cell.angle_gamma   90.00
#
_symmetry.space_group_name_H-M   'P 1'
#
loop_
_entity.id
_entity.type
_entity.pdbx_description
1 polymer ?
#
loop_
_entity_poly.entity_id
_entity_poly.type
_entity_poly.pdbx_seq_one_letter_code
_entity_poly.pdbx_strand_id
1 'polypeptide(L)'
;MMELQPVYCVCGIDTTLRWRSLGCYSDDTNHRTLNTTIVVSGNTVQTCEAACAQASFTYAGMEFGTQCFCGTVIMNNAASVPASQRDIACPADGS
;
A
#
# COMPACT_ATOMS: atom_id res chain seq x y z
N MET A 1 -2.33 18.66 17.77
CA MET A 1 -1.08 18.04 17.29
C MET A 1 -1.53 16.86 16.45
N MET A 2 -1.72 17.08 15.14
CA MET A 2 -2.18 16.05 14.22
C MET A 2 -0.91 15.30 13.81
N GLU A 3 -0.55 14.25 14.53
CA GLU A 3 0.44 13.31 14.03
C GLU A 3 -0.15 12.72 12.75
N LEU A 4 0.44 13.07 11.62
CA LEU A 4 0.16 12.48 10.32
C LEU A 4 0.60 11.01 10.42
N GLN A 5 -0.25 10.16 10.98
CA GLN A 5 -0.06 8.71 10.93
C GLN A 5 -0.01 8.37 9.44
N PRO A 6 1.09 7.78 8.95
CA PRO A 6 1.19 7.49 7.53
C PRO A 6 0.06 6.57 7.09
N VAL A 7 -0.59 6.90 5.98
CA VAL A 7 -1.70 6.10 5.44
C VAL A 7 -1.22 5.45 4.15
N TYR A 8 -1.34 4.13 4.07
CA TYR A 8 -0.95 3.35 2.89
C TYR A 8 -2.11 3.17 1.96
N CYS A 9 -1.89 3.41 0.68
CA CYS A 9 -2.80 2.91 -0.35
C CYS A 9 -2.42 1.49 -0.70
N VAL A 10 -3.27 0.54 -0.30
CA VAL A 10 -2.99 -0.90 -0.44
C VAL A 10 -3.77 -1.46 -1.63
N CYS A 11 -3.07 -2.16 -2.50
CA CYS A 11 -3.62 -3.04 -3.52
C CYS A 11 -3.37 -4.50 -3.12
N GLY A 12 -4.32 -5.38 -3.44
CA GLY A 12 -4.20 -6.81 -3.21
C GLY A 12 -4.52 -7.60 -4.47
N ILE A 13 -3.96 -8.81 -4.56
CA ILE A 13 -4.28 -9.76 -5.62
C ILE A 13 -5.60 -10.47 -5.29
N ASP A 14 -6.58 -10.40 -6.21
CA ASP A 14 -7.85 -11.12 -6.09
C ASP A 14 -7.78 -12.56 -6.63
N THR A 15 -8.91 -13.27 -6.63
CA THR A 15 -9.00 -14.65 -7.16
C THR A 15 -8.75 -14.76 -8.67
N THR A 16 -8.77 -13.64 -9.40
CA THR A 16 -8.45 -13.57 -10.83
C THR A 16 -6.98 -13.27 -11.10
N LEU A 17 -6.16 -13.25 -10.04
CA LEU A 17 -4.74 -12.88 -10.07
C LEU A 17 -4.50 -11.46 -10.58
N ARG A 18 -5.45 -10.56 -10.32
CA ARG A 18 -5.36 -9.14 -10.68
C ARG A 18 -5.19 -8.29 -9.44
N TRP A 19 -4.38 -7.25 -9.58
CA TRP A 19 -4.27 -6.23 -8.55
C TRP A 19 -5.53 -5.39 -8.50
N ARG A 20 -6.06 -5.19 -7.29
CA ARG A 20 -7.23 -4.36 -7.03
C ARG A 20 -6.96 -3.46 -5.84
N SER A 21 -7.31 -2.18 -5.97
CA SER A 21 -7.32 -1.22 -4.86
C SER A 21 -8.21 -1.75 -3.73
N LEU A 22 -7.62 -1.93 -2.55
CA LEU A 22 -8.32 -2.25 -1.30
C LEU A 22 -8.59 -0.99 -0.46
N GLY A 23 -8.16 0.17 -0.95
CA GLY A 23 -8.27 1.46 -0.29
C GLY A 23 -7.07 1.79 0.60
N CYS A 24 -7.28 2.77 1.47
CA CYS A 24 -6.27 3.23 2.40
C CYS A 24 -6.32 2.48 3.72
N TYR A 25 -5.15 2.18 4.29
CA TYR A 25 -4.99 1.57 5.61
C TYR A 25 -4.06 2.44 6.46
N SER A 26 -4.36 2.56 7.76
CA SER A 26 -3.48 3.22 8.72
C SER A 26 -2.14 2.50 8.80
N ASP A 27 -1.03 3.21 8.94
CA ASP A 27 0.30 2.64 9.15
C ASP A 27 1.02 3.33 10.31
N ASP A 28 1.81 2.56 11.05
CA ASP A 28 2.69 3.02 12.12
C ASP A 28 4.10 2.52 11.81
N THR A 29 5.08 3.42 11.89
CA THR A 29 6.48 3.08 11.62
C THR A 29 7.04 1.96 12.50
N ASN A 30 6.52 1.81 13.73
CA ASN A 30 6.87 0.74 14.66
C ASN A 30 6.03 -0.53 14.45
N HIS A 31 4.84 -0.39 13.86
CA HIS A 31 3.87 -1.46 13.66
C HIS A 31 3.32 -1.42 12.23
N ARG A 32 4.21 -1.68 11.26
CA ARG A 32 3.90 -1.55 9.84
C ARG A 32 2.77 -2.46 9.37
N THR A 33 1.89 -1.91 8.55
CA THR A 33 0.80 -2.62 7.87
C THR A 33 1.32 -3.61 6.84
N LEU A 34 2.37 -3.20 6.11
CA LEU A 34 3.16 -4.04 5.21
C LEU A 34 4.64 -3.87 5.59
N ASN A 35 5.35 -4.95 5.90
CA ASN A 35 6.66 -4.90 6.56
C ASN A 35 7.86 -5.00 5.62
N THR A 36 7.65 -5.19 4.31
CA THR A 36 8.75 -5.31 3.35
C THR A 36 8.80 -4.06 2.49
N THR A 37 9.88 -3.29 2.57
CA THR A 37 10.09 -2.15 1.66
C THR A 37 10.85 -2.60 0.42
N ILE A 38 10.37 -2.19 -0.75
CA ILE A 38 11.09 -2.38 -2.02
C ILE A 38 11.41 -1.01 -2.61
N VAL A 39 12.66 -0.83 -3.04
CA VAL A 39 13.09 0.39 -3.73
C VAL A 39 12.81 0.22 -5.22
N VAL A 40 11.95 1.08 -5.76
CA VAL A 40 11.57 1.08 -7.18
C VAL A 40 11.96 2.42 -7.79
N SER A 41 12.75 2.40 -8.86
CA SER A 41 13.09 3.61 -9.62
C SER A 41 11.85 4.08 -10.40
N GLY A 42 11.47 5.35 -10.25
CA GLY A 42 10.24 5.87 -10.86
C GLY A 42 8.99 5.18 -10.31
N ASN A 43 8.88 5.11 -8.98
CA ASN A 43 7.81 4.37 -8.31
C ASN A 43 6.42 4.89 -8.72
N THR A 44 5.60 3.98 -9.23
CA THR A 44 4.17 4.14 -9.52
C THR A 44 3.44 2.94 -8.91
N VAL A 45 2.11 2.96 -8.90
CA VAL A 45 1.34 1.80 -8.41
C VAL A 45 1.72 0.55 -9.19
N GLN A 46 1.74 0.63 -10.52
CA GLN A 46 2.03 -0.50 -11.38
C GLN A 46 3.46 -1.03 -11.20
N THR A 47 4.45 -0.16 -10.99
CA THR A 47 5.83 -0.61 -10.77
C THR A 47 6.01 -1.19 -9.36
N CYS A 48 5.29 -0.68 -8.35
CA CYS A 48 5.27 -1.27 -7.01
C CYS A 48 4.57 -2.65 -7.00
N GLU A 49 3.39 -2.76 -7.60
CA GLU A 49 2.65 -4.01 -7.78
C GLU A 49 3.49 -5.07 -8.51
N ALA A 50 4.14 -4.68 -9.61
CA ALA A 50 5.01 -5.59 -10.36
C ALA A 50 6.21 -6.04 -9.54
N ALA A 51 6.80 -5.15 -8.72
CA ALA A 51 7.92 -5.49 -7.86
C ALA A 51 7.49 -6.42 -6.71
N CYS A 52 6.36 -6.15 -6.07
CA CYS A 52 5.79 -7.02 -5.03
C CYS A 52 5.42 -8.40 -5.59
N ALA A 53 4.82 -8.46 -6.79
CA ALA A 53 4.49 -9.72 -7.46
C ALA A 53 5.74 -10.55 -7.81
N GLN A 54 6.78 -9.90 -8.33
CA GLN A 54 8.07 -10.57 -8.62
C GLN A 54 8.72 -11.13 -7.35
N ALA A 55 8.53 -10.47 -6.21
CA ALA A 55 8.97 -10.92 -4.91
C ALA A 55 7.98 -11.87 -4.20
N SER A 56 6.94 -12.37 -4.91
CA SER A 56 5.93 -13.32 -4.41
C SER A 56 5.06 -12.80 -3.27
N PHE A 57 4.81 -11.49 -3.21
CA PHE A 57 3.86 -10.87 -2.28
C PHE A 57 2.47 -10.70 -2.91
N THR A 58 1.43 -10.78 -2.08
CA THR A 58 0.02 -10.66 -2.49
C THR A 58 -0.58 -9.28 -2.23
N TYR A 59 0.13 -8.43 -1.48
CA TYR A 59 -0.23 -7.05 -1.19
C TYR A 59 0.91 -6.12 -1.57
N ALA A 60 0.54 -4.97 -2.14
CA ALA A 60 1.41 -3.85 -2.44
C ALA A 60 0.82 -2.59 -1.81
N GLY A 61 1.65 -1.76 -1.20
CA GLY A 61 1.25 -0.54 -0.52
C GLY A 61 2.12 0.62 -0.96
N MET A 62 1.50 1.75 -1.28
CA MET A 62 2.21 2.98 -1.55
C MET A 62 2.00 4.01 -0.44
N GLU A 63 3.09 4.67 -0.06
CA GLU A 63 3.13 5.75 0.93
C GLU A 63 3.83 6.97 0.30
N PHE A 64 3.31 8.17 0.59
CA PHE A 64 3.86 9.45 0.12
C PHE A 64 4.15 9.54 -1.39
N GLY A 65 3.40 8.79 -2.20
CA GLY A 65 3.55 8.74 -3.66
C GLY A 65 4.87 8.18 -4.18
N THR A 66 5.78 7.75 -3.31
CA THR A 66 7.16 7.38 -3.70
C THR A 66 7.69 6.14 -3.02
N GLN A 67 7.11 5.69 -1.92
CA GLN A 67 7.55 4.48 -1.22
C GLN A 67 6.68 3.28 -1.62
N CYS A 68 7.32 2.13 -1.77
CA CYS A 68 6.66 0.86 -2.08
C CYS A 68 6.88 -0.14 -0.94
N PHE A 69 5.79 -0.70 -0.44
CA PHE A 69 5.75 -1.70 0.60
C PHE A 69 5.03 -2.95 0.08
N CYS A 70 5.47 -4.12 0.51
CA CYS A 70 4.89 -5.40 0.13
C CYS A 70 4.61 -6.24 1.37
N GLY A 71 3.66 -7.16 1.25
CA GLY A 71 3.35 -8.13 2.29
C GLY A 71 2.51 -9.28 1.74
N THR A 72 2.48 -10.38 2.48
CA THR A 72 1.57 -11.50 2.20
C THR A 72 0.25 -11.40 2.97
N VAL A 73 0.18 -10.48 3.93
CA VAL A 73 -0.96 -10.18 4.78
C VAL A 73 -0.96 -8.70 5.17
N ILE A 74 -2.14 -8.15 5.47
CA ILE A 74 -2.28 -6.85 6.13
C ILE A 74 -2.10 -7.08 7.63
N MET A 75 -1.05 -6.52 8.22
CA MET A 75 -0.68 -6.75 9.63
C MET A 75 -1.30 -5.74 10.59
N ASN A 76 -1.12 -6.00 11.89
CA ASN A 76 -1.41 -5.08 13.00
C ASN A 76 -2.85 -4.59 13.07
N ASN A 77 -3.79 -5.36 12.52
CA ASN A 77 -5.21 -4.99 12.41
C ASN A 77 -5.40 -3.59 11.82
N ALA A 78 -4.56 -3.23 10.84
CA ALA A 78 -4.59 -1.93 10.20
C ALA A 78 -6.03 -1.59 9.76
N ALA A 79 -6.50 -0.42 10.19
CA ALA A 79 -7.87 -0.01 9.93
C ALA A 79 -7.96 0.66 8.56
N SER A 80 -9.03 0.36 7.82
CA SER A 80 -9.34 1.09 6.59
C SER A 80 -9.62 2.56 6.91
N VAL A 81 -8.96 3.47 6.22
CA VAL A 81 -9.07 4.92 6.43
C VAL A 81 -10.04 5.52 5.40
N PRO A 82 -11.04 6.32 5.84
CA PRO A 82 -11.98 7.01 4.95
C PRO A 82 -11.26 7.91 3.94
N ALA A 83 -11.88 8.12 2.77
CA ALA A 83 -11.32 9.00 1.74
C ALA A 83 -11.02 10.43 2.22
N SER A 84 -11.78 10.92 3.20
CA SER A 84 -11.61 12.25 3.80
C SER A 84 -10.36 12.40 4.68
N GLN A 85 -9.70 11.30 5.05
CA GLN A 85 -8.50 11.28 5.88
C GLN A 85 -7.25 10.89 5.08
N ARG A 86 -7.35 10.93 3.75
CA ARG A 86 -6.24 10.65 2.84
C ARG A 86 -5.62 12.00 2.44
N ASP A 87 -4.54 12.39 3.10
CA ASP A 87 -3.80 13.61 2.72
C ASP A 87 -3.19 13.51 1.32
N ILE A 88 -3.03 12.28 0.82
CA ILE A 88 -2.61 11.94 -0.53
C ILE A 88 -3.64 10.98 -1.11
N ALA A 89 -4.27 11.37 -2.23
CA ALA A 89 -5.14 10.47 -2.96
C ALA A 89 -4.36 9.21 -3.34
N CYS A 90 -4.99 8.03 -3.22
CA CYS A 90 -4.36 6.83 -3.74
C CYS A 90 -4.01 7.02 -5.20
N PRO A 91 -2.75 6.75 -5.60
CA PRO A 91 -2.33 7.01 -6.96
C PRO A 91 -3.14 6.12 -7.91
N ALA A 92 -4.22 6.71 -8.43
CA ALA A 92 -5.25 6.14 -9.28
C ALA A 92 -5.80 4.77 -8.84
N ASP A 93 -7.10 4.72 -8.55
CA ASP A 93 -7.93 3.52 -8.51
C ASP A 93 -8.07 2.81 -9.89
N GLY A 94 -7.00 2.81 -10.69
CA GLY A 94 -6.93 2.30 -12.06
C GLY A 94 -6.29 0.93 -12.11
N SER A 95 -6.98 -0.06 -11.55
CA SER A 95 -6.88 -1.47 -11.98
C SER A 95 -7.63 -1.67 -13.29
#